data_AF-A0A1X0NDL7-F1
#
_entry.id   AF-A0A1X0NDL7-F1
#
_cell.length_a   1.000
_cell.length_b   1.000
_cell.length_c   1.000
_cell.angle_alpha   90.00
_cell.angle_beta   90.00
_cell.angle_gamma   90.00
#
_symmetry.space_group_name_H-M   'P 1'
#
loop_
_entity.id
_entity.type
_entity.pdbx_description
1 polymer ?
#
loop_
_entity_poly.entity_id
_entity_poly.type
_entity_poly.pdbx_seq_one_letter_code
_entity_poly.pdbx_strand_id
1 'polypeptide(L)'
;MAEPMSWGKQTGCGLLHNTCTGGNDELMNHTSMFCKENEPVLQCTSDRFALGMCSSKSLPGTLPEVYSYFTKTAGQNEMTNGCPIIKPLKETTCENGDVALMPGSIVSNMSRCLNVNKPLEFSEGVQKNGVTVKGICAKVKCENGKVSVQYKEDTTEWIECSGEN
;
A
#
# COMPACT_ATOMS: atom_id res chain seq x y z
N MET A 1 -5.78 -2.75 -27.59
CA MET A 1 -6.79 -2.99 -26.53
C MET A 1 -6.47 -2.06 -25.36
N ALA A 2 -7.48 -1.54 -24.66
CA ALA A 2 -7.25 -0.68 -23.51
C ALA A 2 -7.04 -1.55 -22.24
N GLU A 3 -6.04 -1.20 -21.43
CA GLU A 3 -5.82 -1.87 -20.16
C GLU A 3 -6.84 -1.39 -19.11
N PRO A 4 -7.33 -2.28 -18.24
CA PRO A 4 -8.25 -1.89 -17.19
C PRO A 4 -7.53 -1.13 -16.08
N MET A 5 -8.10 -0.01 -15.63
CA MET A 5 -7.64 0.72 -14.45
C MET A 5 -8.61 0.46 -13.29
N SER A 6 -8.10 -0.03 -12.16
CA SER A 6 -8.89 -0.23 -10.93
C SER A 6 -9.28 1.10 -10.30
N TRP A 7 -8.42 2.11 -10.41
CA TRP A 7 -8.68 3.47 -9.93
C TRP A 7 -9.90 4.08 -10.64
N GLY A 8 -10.89 4.49 -9.86
CA GLY A 8 -12.12 5.14 -10.33
C GLY A 8 -13.15 4.18 -10.93
N LYS A 9 -12.83 2.89 -11.07
CA LYS A 9 -13.73 1.90 -11.67
C LYS A 9 -15.01 1.77 -10.87
N GLN A 10 -16.15 1.95 -11.54
CA GLN A 10 -17.50 1.79 -10.98
C GLN A 10 -17.79 2.67 -9.74
N THR A 11 -17.10 3.82 -9.60
CA THR A 11 -17.28 4.75 -8.47
C THR A 11 -18.45 5.75 -8.66
N GLY A 12 -19.01 5.85 -9.88
CA GLY A 12 -20.12 6.73 -10.19
C GLY A 12 -19.78 8.23 -10.15
N CYS A 13 -20.79 9.09 -10.15
CA CYS A 13 -20.62 10.54 -10.19
C CYS A 13 -20.07 11.11 -8.87
N GLY A 14 -20.18 10.37 -7.75
CA GLY A 14 -19.69 10.80 -6.45
C GLY A 14 -18.19 11.08 -6.44
N LEU A 15 -17.41 10.39 -7.26
CA LEU A 15 -15.96 10.67 -7.41
C LEU A 15 -15.68 12.10 -7.90
N LEU A 16 -16.57 12.66 -8.72
CA LEU A 16 -16.38 13.97 -9.33
C LEU A 16 -17.03 15.11 -8.52
N HIS A 17 -18.08 14.79 -7.75
CA HIS A 17 -18.85 15.80 -7.01
C HIS A 17 -18.46 15.90 -5.54
N ASN A 18 -17.98 14.82 -4.92
CA ASN A 18 -17.73 14.79 -3.49
C ASN A 18 -16.28 15.20 -3.18
N THR A 19 -16.08 15.72 -1.97
CA THR A 19 -14.76 16.19 -1.51
C THR A 19 -14.23 15.34 -0.37
N CYS A 20 -12.93 15.45 -0.13
CA CYS A 20 -12.15 14.73 0.88
C CYS A 20 -11.39 15.70 1.82
N THR A 21 -11.68 17.00 1.70
CA THR A 21 -10.92 18.09 2.35
C THR A 21 -11.80 18.85 3.32
N GLY A 22 -11.20 19.51 4.32
CA GLY A 22 -11.94 20.38 5.25
C GLY A 22 -12.83 19.62 6.24
N GLY A 23 -12.47 18.38 6.58
CA GLY A 23 -13.25 17.51 7.47
C GLY A 23 -14.40 16.77 6.78
N ASN A 24 -14.50 16.85 5.45
CA ASN A 24 -15.43 16.05 4.68
C ASN A 24 -14.79 14.73 4.25
N ASP A 25 -15.35 13.61 4.72
CA ASP A 25 -14.88 12.25 4.43
C ASP A 25 -15.80 11.50 3.47
N GLU A 26 -16.78 12.18 2.85
CA GLU A 26 -17.80 11.57 1.99
C GLU A 26 -17.15 10.78 0.85
N LEU A 27 -16.13 11.35 0.20
CA LEU A 27 -15.40 10.65 -0.86
C LEU A 27 -14.70 9.38 -0.35
N MET A 28 -14.13 9.39 0.86
CA MET A 28 -13.48 8.24 1.49
C MET A 28 -14.47 7.15 1.92
N ASN A 29 -15.75 7.47 2.11
CA ASN A 29 -16.78 6.48 2.44
C ASN A 29 -17.27 5.71 1.21
N HIS A 30 -17.08 6.26 0.01
CA HIS A 30 -17.55 5.66 -1.23
C HIS A 30 -16.48 4.91 -2.02
N THR A 31 -15.20 5.01 -1.60
CA THR A 31 -14.11 4.36 -2.33
C THR A 31 -12.92 4.03 -1.44
N SER A 32 -12.21 2.96 -1.80
CA SER A 32 -10.93 2.55 -1.22
C SER A 32 -9.71 3.20 -1.88
N MET A 33 -9.91 4.14 -2.82
CA MET A 33 -8.81 4.88 -3.47
C MET A 33 -8.09 5.82 -2.51
N PHE A 34 -8.83 6.35 -1.53
CA PHE A 34 -8.34 7.30 -0.55
C PHE A 34 -8.25 6.62 0.81
N CYS A 35 -7.27 7.03 1.61
CA CYS A 35 -7.03 6.46 2.92
C CYS A 35 -7.48 7.43 4.02
N LYS A 36 -8.10 6.92 5.07
CA LYS A 36 -8.38 7.71 6.27
C LYS A 36 -7.08 7.82 7.08
N GLU A 37 -6.78 9.03 7.53
CA GLU A 37 -5.70 9.24 8.52
C GLU A 37 -6.04 8.41 9.76
N ASN A 38 -5.05 7.76 10.38
CA ASN A 38 -4.97 7.65 11.85
C ASN A 38 -3.90 6.71 12.41
N GLU A 39 -3.17 5.92 11.62
CA GLU A 39 -2.13 5.06 12.21
C GLU A 39 -0.93 4.87 11.27
N PRO A 40 0.29 4.66 11.80
CA PRO A 40 1.50 4.35 11.03
C PRO A 40 1.41 2.93 10.45
N VAL A 41 0.58 2.78 9.42
CA VAL A 41 0.31 1.51 8.74
C VAL A 41 0.97 1.49 7.37
N LEU A 42 1.85 0.51 7.15
CA LEU A 42 2.35 0.18 5.81
C LEU A 42 1.34 -0.70 5.08
N GLN A 43 0.82 -0.22 3.97
CA GLN A 43 -0.18 -0.90 3.14
C GLN A 43 0.12 -0.71 1.66
N CYS A 44 -0.50 -1.51 0.78
CA CYS A 44 -0.16 -1.47 -0.64
C CYS A 44 -0.65 -0.19 -1.32
N THR A 45 0.21 0.38 -2.16
CA THR A 45 -0.19 1.43 -3.10
C THR A 45 -1.20 0.88 -4.11
N SER A 46 -2.02 1.76 -4.70
CA SER A 46 -3.08 1.34 -5.63
C SER A 46 -2.54 0.63 -6.88
N ASP A 47 -1.35 1.02 -7.33
CA ASP A 47 -0.61 0.41 -8.44
C ASP A 47 0.08 -0.92 -8.05
N ARG A 48 0.10 -1.26 -6.76
CA ARG A 48 0.71 -2.48 -6.19
C ARG A 48 2.22 -2.58 -6.40
N PHE A 49 2.93 -1.49 -6.64
CA PHE A 49 4.39 -1.51 -6.80
C PHE A 49 5.18 -1.37 -5.50
N ALA A 50 4.53 -0.92 -4.42
CA ALA A 50 5.20 -0.69 -3.15
C ALA A 50 4.25 -0.85 -1.97
N LEU A 51 4.84 -1.00 -0.78
CA LEU A 51 4.16 -0.62 0.44
C LEU A 51 4.29 0.90 0.61
N GLY A 52 3.33 1.49 1.28
CA GLY A 52 3.24 2.92 1.49
C GLY A 52 2.45 3.27 2.74
N MET A 53 2.49 4.55 3.10
CA MET A 53 1.67 5.10 4.19
C MET A 53 0.73 6.16 3.65
N CYS A 54 -0.36 6.40 4.38
CA CYS A 54 -1.34 7.41 4.02
C CYS A 54 -0.72 8.82 4.05
N SER A 55 -0.90 9.61 2.98
CA SER A 55 -0.44 11.01 2.90
C SER A 55 -1.29 11.95 3.76
N SER A 56 -1.14 11.82 5.08
CA SER A 56 -1.83 12.64 6.08
C SER A 56 -1.02 13.86 6.49
N LYS A 57 -1.70 14.99 6.79
CA LYS A 57 -1.04 16.21 7.29
C LYS A 57 -0.31 16.04 8.63
N SER A 58 -0.64 15.00 9.40
CA SER A 58 -0.05 14.76 10.72
C SER A 58 0.07 13.28 11.01
N LEU A 59 1.21 12.69 10.63
CA LEU A 59 1.62 11.41 11.21
C LEU A 59 2.13 11.65 12.64
N PRO A 60 1.93 10.69 13.57
CA PRO A 60 2.44 10.81 14.93
C PRO A 60 3.95 11.02 14.92
N GLY A 61 4.44 11.97 15.75
CA GLY A 61 5.85 12.38 15.82
C GLY A 61 6.84 11.33 16.31
N THR A 62 6.40 10.08 16.47
CA THR A 62 7.15 8.93 17.00
C THR A 62 7.44 7.87 15.94
N LEU A 63 7.38 8.23 14.65
CA LEU A 63 7.82 7.33 13.58
C LEU A 63 9.35 7.15 13.59
N PRO A 64 9.87 5.93 13.36
CA PRO A 64 11.30 5.72 13.09
C PRO A 64 11.81 6.66 11.99
N GLU A 65 13.09 7.06 12.07
CA GLU A 65 13.71 8.04 11.15
C GLU A 65 13.48 7.70 9.67
N VAL A 66 13.55 6.41 9.32
CA VAL A 66 13.31 5.91 7.95
C VAL A 66 11.89 6.24 7.44
N TYR A 67 10.90 6.30 8.32
CA TYR A 67 9.52 6.66 7.99
C TYR A 67 9.21 8.14 8.27
N SER A 68 10.13 8.88 8.89
CA SER A 68 9.97 10.31 9.17
C SER A 68 9.87 11.17 7.90
N TYR A 69 10.32 10.66 6.74
CA TYR A 69 10.15 11.32 5.44
C TYR A 69 8.68 11.64 5.14
N PHE A 70 7.74 10.80 5.58
CA PHE A 70 6.32 11.02 5.34
C PHE A 70 5.73 12.23 6.07
N THR A 71 6.27 12.60 7.25
CA THR A 71 5.75 13.74 8.03
C THR A 71 6.08 15.08 7.36
N LYS A 72 7.13 15.13 6.52
CA LYS A 72 7.63 16.39 5.92
C LYS A 72 7.02 16.71 4.54
N THR A 73 6.46 15.73 3.84
CA THR A 73 6.02 15.88 2.42
C THR A 73 4.59 15.41 2.15
N ALA A 74 3.78 15.20 3.19
CA ALA A 74 2.35 14.96 2.99
C ALA A 74 1.67 16.22 2.42
N GLY A 75 1.07 16.11 1.23
CA GLY A 75 0.19 17.14 0.68
C GLY A 75 0.81 18.26 -0.17
N GLN A 76 2.13 18.32 -0.40
CA GLN A 76 2.71 19.28 -1.35
C GLN A 76 2.95 18.61 -2.71
N ASN A 77 2.32 19.13 -3.76
CA ASN A 77 2.40 18.70 -5.18
C ASN A 77 1.65 17.43 -5.58
N GLU A 78 0.67 16.98 -4.82
CA GLU A 78 -0.18 15.84 -5.23
C GLU A 78 -1.27 16.26 -6.20
N MET A 79 -1.42 15.53 -7.32
CA MET A 79 -2.55 15.66 -8.24
C MET A 79 -3.82 14.96 -7.69
N THR A 80 -4.05 15.07 -6.38
CA THR A 80 -5.17 14.44 -5.65
C THR A 80 -6.15 15.46 -5.08
N ASN A 81 -6.00 16.74 -5.44
CA ASN A 81 -6.80 17.85 -4.88
C ASN A 81 -6.82 17.89 -3.34
N GLY A 82 -5.73 17.43 -2.70
CA GLY A 82 -5.61 17.37 -1.25
C GLY A 82 -6.24 16.13 -0.61
N CYS A 83 -6.76 15.17 -1.39
CA CYS A 83 -7.21 13.90 -0.86
C CYS A 83 -6.03 13.01 -0.47
N PRO A 84 -6.07 12.39 0.72
CA PRO A 84 -5.02 11.48 1.17
C PRO A 84 -5.05 10.16 0.39
N ILE A 85 -3.88 9.72 -0.06
CA ILE A 85 -3.67 8.44 -0.75
C ILE A 85 -2.52 7.68 -0.10
N ILE A 86 -2.42 6.38 -0.39
CA ILE A 86 -1.28 5.58 0.05
C ILE A 86 -0.08 5.96 -0.81
N LYS A 87 0.93 6.60 -0.22
CA LYS A 87 2.16 6.99 -0.91
C LYS A 87 3.25 5.94 -0.75
N PRO A 88 3.93 5.54 -1.85
CA PRO A 88 5.05 4.62 -1.77
C PRO A 88 6.22 5.24 -0.99
N LEU A 89 7.02 4.41 -0.31
CA LEU A 89 8.41 4.75 0.01
C LEU A 89 9.32 4.18 -1.04
N LYS A 90 10.41 4.89 -1.30
CA LYS A 90 11.47 4.40 -2.18
C LYS A 90 12.06 3.09 -1.64
N GLU A 91 12.22 3.02 -0.32
CA GLU A 91 12.80 1.89 0.40
C GLU A 91 11.85 0.70 0.54
N THR A 92 10.54 0.87 0.26
CA THR A 92 9.55 -0.22 0.35
C THR A 92 8.93 -0.57 -1.00
N THR A 93 9.69 -0.36 -2.08
CA THR A 93 9.31 -0.83 -3.41
C THR A 93 9.48 -2.35 -3.52
N CYS A 94 8.53 -3.01 -4.18
CA CYS A 94 8.58 -4.46 -4.34
C CYS A 94 9.67 -4.93 -5.31
N GLU A 95 10.17 -4.04 -6.16
CA GLU A 95 11.18 -4.40 -7.16
C GLU A 95 12.60 -4.29 -6.64
N ASN A 96 12.91 -3.27 -5.81
CA ASN A 96 14.27 -2.99 -5.34
C ASN A 96 14.36 -2.45 -3.90
N GLY A 97 13.29 -2.58 -3.11
CA GLY A 97 13.25 -2.07 -1.73
C GLY A 97 14.08 -2.89 -0.74
N ASP A 98 14.16 -2.38 0.49
CA ASP A 98 14.82 -3.03 1.62
C ASP A 98 13.85 -3.99 2.33
N VAL A 99 14.13 -5.29 2.22
CA VAL A 99 13.35 -6.35 2.88
C VAL A 99 13.34 -6.23 4.40
N ALA A 100 14.33 -5.55 5.01
CA ALA A 100 14.31 -5.30 6.44
C ALA A 100 13.11 -4.43 6.83
N LEU A 101 12.67 -3.52 5.96
CA LEU A 101 11.50 -2.64 6.14
C LEU A 101 10.16 -3.29 5.78
N MET A 102 10.18 -4.49 5.21
CA MET A 102 8.98 -5.16 4.69
C MET A 102 8.96 -6.63 5.16
N PRO A 103 8.58 -6.91 6.42
CA PRO A 103 8.62 -8.26 6.96
C PRO A 103 7.75 -9.19 6.12
N GLY A 104 8.23 -10.43 5.92
CA GLY A 104 7.57 -11.42 5.05
C GLY A 104 7.69 -11.18 3.54
N SER A 105 8.30 -10.07 3.10
CA SER A 105 8.36 -9.71 1.69
C SER A 105 9.51 -10.34 0.91
N ILE A 106 9.29 -10.54 -0.38
CA ILE A 106 10.27 -10.91 -1.39
C ILE A 106 10.37 -9.76 -2.39
N VAL A 107 11.59 -9.27 -2.61
CA VAL A 107 11.89 -8.21 -3.59
C VAL A 107 12.38 -8.84 -4.89
N SER A 108 11.74 -8.46 -6.01
CA SER A 108 12.03 -8.97 -7.36
C SER A 108 11.30 -8.09 -8.38
N ASN A 109 11.79 -8.03 -9.62
CA ASN A 109 11.07 -7.42 -10.74
C ASN A 109 9.68 -8.04 -11.00
N MET A 110 9.44 -9.27 -10.54
CA MET A 110 8.12 -9.93 -10.60
C MET A 110 7.26 -9.65 -9.37
N SER A 111 7.78 -8.95 -8.35
CA SER A 111 7.06 -8.76 -7.10
C SER A 111 6.06 -7.62 -7.19
N ARG A 112 4.89 -7.86 -6.61
CA ARG A 112 3.84 -6.85 -6.40
C ARG A 112 3.35 -6.90 -4.96
N CYS A 113 2.82 -5.77 -4.51
CA CYS A 113 2.27 -5.65 -3.17
C CYS A 113 0.89 -6.31 -3.10
N LEU A 114 0.75 -7.21 -2.14
CA LEU A 114 -0.48 -7.91 -1.79
C LEU A 114 -0.90 -7.50 -0.39
N ASN A 115 -2.17 -7.16 -0.23
CA ASN A 115 -2.74 -6.88 1.09
C ASN A 115 -2.78 -8.18 1.91
N VAL A 116 -2.53 -8.08 3.21
CA VAL A 116 -2.65 -9.21 4.13
C VAL A 116 -3.80 -8.98 5.12
N ASN A 117 -4.54 -10.05 5.41
CA ASN A 117 -5.67 -10.00 6.34
C ASN A 117 -5.20 -9.89 7.80
N LYS A 118 -4.04 -10.46 8.11
CA LYS A 118 -3.42 -10.37 9.43
C LYS A 118 -2.23 -9.42 9.36
N PRO A 119 -2.21 -8.37 10.19
CA PRO A 119 -1.05 -7.50 10.27
C PRO A 119 0.21 -8.28 10.64
N LEU A 120 1.32 -7.90 10.04
CA LEU A 120 2.65 -8.39 10.36
C LEU A 120 3.36 -7.38 11.26
N GLU A 121 4.12 -7.92 12.19
CA GLU A 121 5.01 -7.14 13.05
C GLU A 121 6.46 -7.38 12.65
N PHE A 122 7.31 -6.41 12.97
CA PHE A 122 8.76 -6.60 12.84
C PHE A 122 9.25 -7.55 13.95
N SER A 123 10.25 -8.36 13.64
CA SER A 123 10.89 -9.21 14.64
C SER A 123 11.50 -8.39 15.79
N GLU A 124 11.40 -8.90 17.02
CA GLU A 124 12.00 -8.28 18.20
C GLU A 124 13.48 -7.92 17.96
N GLY A 125 13.89 -6.70 18.35
CA GLY A 125 15.27 -6.21 18.22
C GLY A 125 15.54 -5.30 17.01
N VAL A 126 14.65 -5.29 16.00
CA VAL A 126 14.67 -4.24 14.96
C VAL A 126 13.85 -3.07 15.49
N GLN A 127 14.50 -1.94 15.84
CA GLN A 127 13.81 -0.76 16.38
C GLN A 127 12.78 -0.16 15.38
N LYS A 128 11.56 -0.71 15.37
CA LYS A 128 10.43 -0.24 14.54
C LYS A 128 9.14 -0.20 15.36
N ASN A 129 9.26 0.26 16.60
CA ASN A 129 8.13 0.40 17.52
C ASN A 129 7.01 1.23 16.85
N GLY A 130 5.81 0.66 16.80
CA GLY A 130 4.58 1.34 16.44
C GLY A 130 4.12 1.20 14.99
N VAL A 131 4.93 0.71 14.04
CA VAL A 131 4.49 0.58 12.62
C VAL A 131 3.82 -0.77 12.39
N THR A 132 2.57 -0.75 11.95
CA THR A 132 1.81 -1.96 11.57
C THR A 132 1.98 -2.25 10.08
N VAL A 133 2.22 -3.51 9.69
CA VAL A 133 2.38 -3.88 8.27
C VAL A 133 1.15 -4.67 7.80
N LYS A 134 0.40 -4.12 6.84
CA LYS A 134 -0.80 -4.71 6.22
C LYS A 134 -0.63 -5.06 4.74
N GLY A 135 0.60 -5.05 4.23
CA GLY A 135 0.93 -5.55 2.90
C GLY A 135 2.26 -6.28 2.88
N ILE A 136 2.47 -7.13 1.88
CA ILE A 136 3.76 -7.76 1.60
C ILE A 136 4.05 -7.70 0.10
N CYS A 137 5.33 -7.67 -0.26
CA CYS A 137 5.74 -7.94 -1.63
C CYS A 137 5.89 -9.44 -1.83
N ALA A 138 5.25 -9.97 -2.87
CA ALA A 138 5.36 -11.37 -3.27
C ALA A 138 5.55 -11.42 -4.79
N LYS A 139 6.28 -12.42 -5.29
CA LYS A 139 6.38 -12.61 -6.74
C LYS A 139 5.02 -12.98 -7.27
N VAL A 140 4.60 -12.33 -8.34
CA VAL A 140 3.33 -12.58 -9.02
C VAL A 140 3.62 -13.15 -10.40
N LYS A 141 2.92 -14.22 -10.74
CA LYS A 141 2.95 -14.86 -12.05
C LYS A 141 1.54 -14.94 -12.60
N CYS A 142 1.34 -14.44 -13.82
CA CYS A 142 0.07 -14.49 -14.51
C CYS A 142 0.21 -15.41 -15.73
N GLU A 143 -0.46 -16.56 -15.72
CA GLU A 143 -0.43 -17.53 -16.82
C GLU A 143 -1.83 -18.10 -17.05
N ASN A 144 -2.24 -18.23 -18.31
CA ASN A 144 -3.51 -18.84 -18.70
C ASN A 144 -4.75 -18.24 -17.97
N GLY A 145 -4.73 -16.93 -17.70
CA GLY A 145 -5.82 -16.25 -16.98
C GLY A 145 -5.86 -16.51 -15.47
N LYS A 146 -4.84 -17.20 -14.93
CA LYS A 146 -4.68 -17.48 -13.50
C LYS A 146 -3.55 -16.63 -12.93
N VAL A 147 -3.68 -16.30 -11.65
CA VAL A 147 -2.66 -15.60 -10.88
C VAL A 147 -2.07 -16.58 -9.87
N SER A 148 -0.75 -16.64 -9.79
CA SER A 148 -0.03 -17.42 -8.80
C SER A 148 0.98 -16.53 -8.07
N VAL A 149 1.20 -16.81 -6.79
CA VAL A 149 2.07 -16.02 -5.93
C VAL A 149 3.11 -16.88 -5.25
N GLN A 150 4.29 -16.31 -5.02
CA GLN A 150 5.34 -16.89 -4.19
C GLN A 150 5.73 -15.88 -3.11
N TYR A 151 5.63 -16.29 -1.85
CA TYR A 151 6.00 -15.51 -0.67
C TYR A 151 6.95 -16.32 0.23
N LYS A 152 7.53 -15.66 1.24
CA LYS A 152 8.75 -16.10 1.93
C LYS A 152 8.62 -17.41 2.73
N GLU A 153 7.42 -17.91 2.97
CA GLU A 153 7.22 -19.11 3.80
C GLU A 153 7.60 -20.42 3.08
N ASP A 154 7.63 -20.46 1.74
CA ASP A 154 8.10 -21.65 1.00
C ASP A 154 8.77 -21.25 -0.33
N THR A 155 10.11 -21.37 -0.38
CA THR A 155 10.93 -20.61 -1.34
C THR A 155 10.86 -21.05 -2.80
N THR A 156 10.11 -22.12 -3.14
CA THR A 156 9.99 -22.60 -4.53
C THR A 156 8.57 -22.89 -5.01
N GLU A 157 7.59 -23.00 -4.12
CA GLU A 157 6.21 -23.31 -4.52
C GLU A 157 5.46 -22.06 -4.97
N TRP A 158 4.66 -22.22 -6.02
CA TRP A 158 3.74 -21.21 -6.51
C TRP A 158 2.33 -21.58 -6.05
N ILE A 159 1.70 -20.66 -5.32
CA ILE A 159 0.34 -20.85 -4.82
C ILE A 159 -0.61 -20.14 -5.77
N GLU A 160 -1.53 -20.88 -6.39
CA GLU A 160 -2.58 -20.30 -7.22
C GLU A 160 -3.54 -19.49 -6.35
N CYS A 161 -3.77 -18.23 -6.72
CA CYS A 161 -4.77 -17.40 -6.08
C CYS A 161 -6.15 -17.80 -6.61
N SER A 162 -6.96 -18.41 -5.74
CA SER A 162 -8.41 -18.43 -5.94
C SER A 162 -8.89 -16.99 -5.92
N GLY A 163 -9.41 -16.47 -7.02
CA GLY A 163 -10.04 -15.16 -7.01
C GLY A 163 -11.18 -15.18 -5.98
N GLU A 164 -11.05 -14.41 -4.90
CA GLU A 164 -12.22 -14.12 -4.06
C GLU A 164 -13.14 -13.21 -4.88
N ASN A 165 -14.39 -13.67 -5.07
CA ASN A 165 -15.49 -12.92 -5.68
C ASN A 165 -15.83 -11.68 -4.85
#